data_AF-A0A373QAR5-F1
#
_entry.id   AF-A0A373QAR5-F1
#
_cell.length_a   1.000
_cell.length_b   1.000
_cell.length_c   1.000
_cell.angle_alpha   90.00
_cell.angle_beta   90.00
_cell.angle_gamma   90.00
#
_symmetry.space_group_name_H-M   'P 1'
#
loop_
_entity.id
_entity.type
_entity.pdbx_description
1 polymer ?
#
loop_
_entity_poly.entity_id
_entity_poly.type
_entity_poly.pdbx_seq_one_letter_code
_entity_poly.pdbx_strand_id
1 'polypeptide(L)'
;MLRILPYNSVTFDKGIVIGDAYDVRVTYEINGERRLDFSHPINEKSEIISENKIVVCEGQAYRIIKVSKTIGEKNFIAAECSHVYNADASNIHIQNIPDLIGKTPSYVLGQIFKNTKFSIMTDSELTKVG
;
A
#
# COMPACT_ATOMS: atom_id res chain seq x y z
N MET A 1 -4.72 9.57 11.86
CA MET A 1 -3.33 10.03 12.06
C MET A 1 -2.41 9.21 11.17
N LEU A 2 -1.64 9.87 10.29
CA LEU A 2 -0.76 9.19 9.32
C LEU A 2 0.59 8.83 9.96
N ARG A 3 1.09 7.64 9.59
CA ARG A 3 2.43 7.16 9.99
C ARG A 3 3.24 6.76 8.76
N ILE A 4 4.49 7.19 8.68
CA ILE A 4 5.40 6.80 7.60
C ILE A 4 6.34 5.69 8.09
N LEU A 5 6.55 4.69 7.24
CA LEU A 5 7.44 3.55 7.47
C LEU A 5 8.47 3.44 6.32
N PRO A 6 9.61 2.78 6.58
CA PRO A 6 10.57 2.43 5.53
C PRO A 6 9.94 1.59 4.39
N TYR A 7 10.57 1.65 3.21
CA TYR A 7 10.07 0.99 2.00
C TYR A 7 9.95 -0.54 2.11
N ASN A 8 10.76 -1.16 2.98
CA ASN A 8 10.86 -2.61 3.20
C ASN A 8 10.15 -3.07 4.47
N SER A 9 9.33 -2.22 5.09
CA SER A 9 8.63 -2.59 6.32
C SER A 9 7.66 -3.75 6.07
N VAL A 10 7.80 -4.80 6.88
CA VAL A 10 6.90 -5.97 6.91
C VAL A 10 5.90 -5.91 8.06
N THR A 11 6.07 -4.94 8.97
CA THR A 11 5.16 -4.63 10.07
C THR A 11 4.68 -3.18 9.94
N PHE A 12 3.43 -2.90 10.32
CA PHE A 12 2.76 -1.62 10.07
C PHE A 12 2.45 -0.82 11.35
N ASP A 13 2.97 -1.27 12.49
CA ASP A 13 2.72 -0.73 13.83
C ASP A 13 3.75 0.33 14.25
N LYS A 14 5.01 0.25 13.80
CA LYS A 14 6.12 1.08 14.28
C LYS A 14 6.62 2.13 13.27
N GLY A 15 5.73 3.05 12.88
CA GLY A 15 6.05 4.16 11.98
C GLY A 15 6.22 5.52 12.66
N ILE A 16 6.77 6.50 11.94
CA ILE A 16 6.90 7.90 12.39
C ILE A 16 5.59 8.65 12.13
N VAL A 17 5.01 9.24 13.17
CA VAL A 17 3.79 10.05 13.08
C VAL A 17 4.09 11.44 12.52
N ILE A 18 3.39 11.83 11.44
CA ILE A 18 3.62 13.13 10.75
C ILE A 18 2.74 14.29 11.22
N GLY A 19 1.64 14.04 11.95
CA GLY A 19 0.87 15.04 12.71
C GLY A 19 0.08 16.08 11.91
N ASP A 20 0.70 16.72 10.91
CA ASP A 20 0.23 17.96 10.27
C ASP A 20 -0.36 17.73 8.87
N ALA A 21 -0.72 16.48 8.54
CA ALA A 21 -1.30 16.18 7.25
C ALA A 21 -2.74 16.71 7.15
N TYR A 22 -3.08 17.29 6.01
CA TYR A 22 -4.41 17.82 5.68
C TYR A 22 -4.82 17.33 4.29
N ASP A 23 -6.08 17.59 3.91
CA ASP A 23 -6.70 17.05 2.69
C ASP A 23 -6.54 15.52 2.54
N VAL A 24 -6.56 14.81 3.69
CA VAL A 24 -6.41 13.35 3.73
C VAL A 24 -7.67 12.72 3.17
N ARG A 25 -7.53 12.06 2.02
CA ARG A 25 -8.63 11.42 1.29
C ARG A 25 -8.32 9.95 1.05
N VAL A 26 -9.18 9.08 1.57
CA VAL A 26 -9.18 7.66 1.21
C VAL A 26 -10.25 7.42 0.15
N THR A 27 -9.86 6.85 -0.98
CA THR A 27 -10.78 6.40 -2.04
C THR A 27 -10.79 4.88 -2.08
N TYR A 28 -11.98 4.29 -2.08
CA TYR A 28 -12.17 2.84 -2.13
C TYR A 28 -13.20 2.47 -3.18
N GLU A 29 -12.77 1.67 -4.15
CA GLU A 29 -13.64 1.05 -5.14
C GLU A 29 -13.73 -0.45 -4.87
N ILE A 30 -14.95 -1.00 -4.83
CA ILE A 30 -15.16 -2.44 -4.64
C ILE A 30 -14.56 -3.17 -5.84
N ASN A 31 -13.67 -4.13 -5.57
CA ASN A 31 -12.84 -4.83 -6.57
C ASN A 31 -11.95 -3.92 -7.43
N GLY A 32 -11.87 -2.63 -7.10
CA GLY A 32 -11.07 -1.65 -7.80
C GLY A 32 -9.86 -1.24 -6.98
N GLU A 33 -9.40 -0.01 -7.21
CA GLU A 33 -8.24 0.51 -6.50
C GLU A 33 -8.62 1.11 -5.15
N ARG A 34 -7.74 0.94 -4.18
CA ARG A 34 -7.79 1.68 -2.92
C ARG A 34 -6.64 2.68 -2.90
N ARG A 35 -6.97 3.97 -2.87
CA ARG A 35 -6.00 5.07 -2.90
C ARG A 35 -6.05 5.90 -1.64
N LEU A 36 -4.94 6.55 -1.35
CA LEU A 36 -4.81 7.54 -0.29
C LEU A 36 -4.08 8.75 -0.88
N ASP A 37 -4.71 9.91 -0.79
CA ASP A 37 -4.11 11.18 -1.18
C ASP A 37 -4.04 12.07 0.07
N PHE A 38 -2.95 12.79 0.25
CA PHE A 38 -2.84 13.76 1.35
C PHE A 38 -1.85 14.87 1.03
N SER A 39 -2.02 15.99 1.72
CA SER A 39 -1.10 17.12 1.72
C SER A 39 -0.43 17.26 3.08
N HIS A 40 0.79 17.79 3.10
CA HIS A 40 1.55 18.03 4.32
C HIS A 40 2.40 19.30 4.19
N PRO A 41 2.43 20.20 5.20
CA PRO A 41 3.22 21.42 5.14
C PRO A 41 4.72 21.09 5.12
N ILE A 42 5.52 21.86 4.37
CA ILE A 42 6.97 21.64 4.34
C ILE A 42 7.57 22.00 5.70
N ASN A 43 7.97 20.97 6.46
CA ASN A 43 8.66 21.06 7.75
C ASN A 43 9.73 19.95 7.88
N GLU A 44 10.35 19.79 9.05
CA GLU A 44 11.40 18.78 9.30
C GLU A 44 10.95 17.33 9.00
N LYS A 45 9.67 17.01 9.18
CA LYS A 45 9.12 15.67 8.91
C LYS A 45 8.76 15.47 7.44
N SER A 46 8.73 16.53 6.65
CA SER A 46 8.38 16.47 5.23
C SER A 46 9.41 15.69 4.40
N GLU A 47 10.68 15.65 4.83
CA GLU A 47 11.73 14.84 4.20
C GLU A 47 11.47 13.33 4.32
N ILE A 48 10.69 12.93 5.33
CA ILE A 48 10.35 11.53 5.54
C ILE A 48 9.29 11.09 4.51
N ILE A 49 8.51 12.02 3.95
CA ILE A 49 7.52 11.75 2.89
C ILE A 49 8.27 11.66 1.57
N SER A 50 8.52 10.44 1.12
CA SER A 50 9.22 10.17 -0.15
C SER A 50 8.56 9.00 -0.88
N GLU A 51 8.77 8.95 -2.19
CA GLU A 51 8.32 7.84 -3.02
C GLU A 51 8.84 6.50 -2.49
N ASN A 52 8.07 5.44 -2.76
CA ASN A 52 8.29 4.06 -2.33
C ASN A 52 8.22 3.79 -0.83
N LYS A 53 8.16 4.81 0.03
CA LYS A 53 7.86 4.60 1.46
C LYS A 53 6.40 4.21 1.66
N ILE A 54 6.13 3.67 2.84
CA ILE A 54 4.80 3.19 3.21
C ILE A 54 4.17 4.20 4.15
N VAL A 55 2.93 4.58 3.89
CA VAL A 55 2.09 5.37 4.80
C VAL A 55 0.97 4.50 5.33
N VAL A 56 0.73 4.55 6.64
CA VAL A 56 -0.38 3.86 7.29
C VAL A 56 -1.45 4.89 7.66
N CYS A 57 -2.67 4.62 7.20
CA CYS A 57 -3.87 5.39 7.49
C CYS A 57 -4.97 4.42 7.92
N GLU A 58 -5.57 4.64 9.09
CA GLU A 58 -6.72 3.86 9.58
C GLU A 58 -6.50 2.33 9.58
N GLY A 59 -5.29 1.91 9.92
CA GLY A 59 -4.92 0.49 9.97
C GLY A 59 -4.63 -0.14 8.61
N GLN A 60 -4.69 0.63 7.53
CA GLN A 60 -4.36 0.20 6.17
C GLN A 60 -3.04 0.82 5.71
N ALA A 61 -2.26 0.06 4.95
CA ALA A 61 -0.96 0.47 4.46
C ALA A 61 -1.02 0.83 2.97
N TYR A 62 -0.37 1.92 2.60
CA TYR A 62 -0.31 2.43 1.23
C TYR A 62 1.15 2.74 0.87
N ARG A 63 1.54 2.47 -0.37
CA ARG A 63 2.82 2.90 -0.92
C ARG A 63 2.66 4.29 -1.52
N ILE A 64 3.57 5.20 -1.16
CA ILE A 64 3.65 6.52 -1.78
C ILE A 64 4.18 6.33 -3.20
N ILE A 65 3.32 6.58 -4.18
CA ILE A 65 3.64 6.39 -5.60
C ILE A 65 4.32 7.64 -6.16
N LYS A 66 3.84 8.81 -5.73
CA LYS A 66 4.31 10.09 -6.25
C LYS A 66 4.27 11.14 -5.17
N VAL A 67 5.30 11.99 -5.17
CA VAL A 67 5.41 13.13 -4.27
C VAL A 67 5.61 14.39 -5.09
N SER A 68 4.73 15.38 -4.91
CA SER A 68 4.83 16.69 -5.58
C SER A 68 5.07 17.77 -4.53
N LYS A 69 6.10 18.59 -4.72
CA LYS A 69 6.38 19.75 -3.86
C LYS A 69 5.88 21.02 -4.54
N THR A 70 5.05 21.78 -3.85
CA THR A 70 4.58 23.09 -4.32
C THR A 70 5.23 24.17 -3.46
N ILE A 71 5.93 25.10 -4.11
CA ILE A 71 6.57 26.26 -3.48
C ILE A 71 5.90 27.52 -4.04
N GLY A 72 5.35 28.37 -3.18
CA GLY A 72 4.54 29.52 -3.58
C GLY A 72 3.96 30.25 -2.36
N GLU A 73 2.70 30.70 -2.45
CA GLU A 73 2.01 31.35 -1.32
C GLU A 73 1.85 30.41 -0.10
N LYS A 74 1.73 29.10 -0.36
CA LYS A 74 1.78 28.05 0.66
C LYS A 74 2.72 26.94 0.20
N ASN A 75 3.65 26.59 1.08
CA ASN A 75 4.63 25.54 0.83
C ASN A 75 4.13 24.21 1.37
N PHE A 76 3.88 23.25 0.49
CA PHE A 76 3.38 21.93 0.88
C PHE A 76 3.85 20.81 -0.04
N ILE A 77 3.74 19.59 0.48
CA ILE A 77 3.94 18.34 -0.23
C ILE A 77 2.57 17.70 -0.45
N ALA A 78 2.26 17.33 -1.69
CA ALA A 78 1.16 16.43 -2.01
C ALA A 78 1.71 15.03 -2.27
N ALA A 79 1.11 14.02 -1.66
CA ALA A 79 1.47 12.63 -1.82
C ALA A 79 0.27 11.84 -2.36
N GLU A 80 0.49 11.17 -3.48
CA GLU A 80 -0.45 10.23 -4.10
C GLU A 80 0.00 8.81 -3.73
N CYS A 81 -0.89 8.04 -3.11
CA CYS A 81 -0.57 6.71 -2.58
C CYS A 81 -1.54 5.66 -3.10
N SER A 82 -1.01 4.48 -3.40
CA SER A 82 -1.81 3.30 -3.78
C SER A 82 -1.66 2.25 -2.69
N HIS A 83 -2.71 1.49 -2.42
CA HIS A 83 -2.68 0.46 -1.38
C HIS A 83 -1.53 -0.54 -1.63
N VAL A 84 -0.85 -0.99 -0.57
CA VAL A 84 0.36 -1.83 -0.68
C VAL A 84 0.11 -3.08 -1.53
N TYR A 85 -1.08 -3.68 -1.44
CA TYR A 85 -1.46 -4.79 -2.32
C TYR A 85 -1.45 -4.39 -3.80
N ASN A 86 -2.14 -3.31 -4.18
CA ASN A 86 -2.25 -2.88 -5.57
C ASN A 86 -0.87 -2.49 -6.13
N ALA A 87 -0.10 -1.71 -5.37
CA ALA A 87 1.22 -1.24 -5.78
C ALA A 87 2.25 -2.37 -5.90
N ASP A 88 2.22 -3.36 -5.00
CA ASP A 88 3.26 -4.38 -4.97
C ASP A 88 2.89 -5.59 -5.82
N ALA A 89 1.61 -5.95 -5.93
CA ALA A 89 1.17 -7.05 -6.78
C ALA A 89 1.34 -6.73 -8.26
N SER A 90 1.12 -5.48 -8.68
CA SER A 90 1.31 -5.06 -10.08
C SER A 90 2.76 -5.17 -10.54
N ASN A 91 3.73 -5.15 -9.61
CA ASN A 91 5.15 -5.28 -9.90
C ASN A 91 5.64 -6.73 -9.96
N ILE A 92 4.76 -7.71 -9.69
CA ILE A 92 5.11 -9.13 -9.79
C ILE A 92 4.81 -9.62 -11.19
N HIS A 93 5.87 -9.96 -11.91
CA HIS A 93 5.75 -10.65 -13.19
C HIS A 93 5.76 -12.18 -12.98
N ILE A 94 4.66 -12.84 -13.34
CA ILE A 94 4.53 -14.29 -13.26
C ILE A 94 5.03 -14.88 -14.57
N GLN A 95 6.27 -15.39 -14.58
CA GLN A 95 6.83 -16.10 -15.73
C GLN A 95 6.37 -17.56 -15.72
N ASN A 96 5.92 -18.05 -16.88
CA ASN A 96 5.55 -19.45 -17.13
C ASN A 96 4.51 -20.04 -16.17
N ILE A 97 3.23 -19.94 -16.55
CA ILE A 97 2.16 -20.67 -15.88
C ILE A 97 2.18 -22.11 -16.44
N PRO A 98 2.38 -23.14 -15.60
CA PRO A 98 2.32 -24.53 -16.06
C PRO A 98 0.90 -24.88 -16.53
N ASP A 99 0.72 -26.03 -17.19
CA ASP A 99 -0.63 -26.51 -17.48
C ASP A 99 -1.37 -26.79 -16.16
N LEU A 100 -2.44 -26.03 -15.94
CA LEU A 100 -3.28 -26.06 -14.75
C LEU A 100 -4.73 -26.41 -15.08
N ILE A 101 -4.99 -26.92 -16.30
CA ILE A 101 -6.33 -27.36 -16.69
C ILE A 101 -6.84 -28.44 -15.72
N GLY A 102 -8.09 -28.28 -15.26
CA GLY A 102 -8.73 -29.18 -14.31
C GLY A 102 -8.31 -29.02 -12.85
N LYS A 103 -7.44 -28.06 -12.52
CA LYS A 103 -7.10 -27.72 -11.13
C LYS A 103 -8.10 -26.74 -10.53
N THR A 104 -8.23 -26.77 -9.20
CA THR A 104 -9.11 -25.85 -8.46
C THR A 104 -8.54 -24.43 -8.48
N PRO A 105 -9.39 -23.38 -8.41
CA PRO A 105 -8.92 -22.00 -8.35
C PRO A 105 -7.90 -21.73 -7.24
N SER A 106 -8.10 -22.28 -6.04
CA SER A 106 -7.17 -22.12 -4.92
C SER A 106 -5.79 -22.73 -5.21
N TYR A 107 -5.75 -23.87 -5.91
CA TYR A 107 -4.48 -24.48 -6.33
C TYR A 107 -3.76 -23.60 -7.37
N VAL A 108 -4.51 -23.09 -8.35
CA VAL A 108 -3.98 -22.20 -9.40
C VAL A 108 -3.38 -20.93 -8.79
N LEU A 109 -4.16 -20.22 -7.96
CA LEU A 109 -3.69 -19.02 -7.28
C LEU A 109 -2.50 -19.33 -6.36
N GLY A 110 -2.50 -20.48 -5.68
CA GLY A 110 -1.41 -20.89 -4.80
C GLY A 110 -0.10 -21.12 -5.56
N GLN A 111 -0.16 -21.63 -6.79
CA GLN A 111 1.03 -21.71 -7.65
C GLN A 111 1.44 -20.33 -8.18
N ILE A 112 0.48 -19.47 -8.53
CA ILE A 112 0.76 -18.11 -9.03
C ILE A 112 1.48 -17.27 -7.98
N PHE A 113 1.06 -17.34 -6.72
CA PHE A 113 1.67 -16.58 -5.63
C PHE A 113 2.88 -17.29 -4.99
N LYS A 114 3.27 -18.46 -5.48
CA LYS A 114 4.43 -19.21 -5.01
C LYS A 114 5.69 -18.38 -5.27
N ASN A 115 6.40 -18.02 -4.20
CA ASN A 115 7.55 -17.09 -4.16
C ASN A 115 7.20 -15.60 -4.18
N THR A 116 5.93 -15.24 -4.03
CA THR A 116 5.53 -13.88 -3.74
C THR A 116 5.31 -13.71 -2.23
N LYS A 117 5.24 -12.47 -1.77
CA LYS A 117 4.85 -12.17 -0.39
C LYS A 117 3.34 -12.28 -0.15
N PHE A 118 2.56 -12.53 -1.20
CA PHE A 118 1.12 -12.68 -1.11
C PHE A 118 0.77 -14.13 -0.80
N SER A 119 -0.25 -14.32 0.03
CA SER A 119 -0.76 -15.63 0.40
C SER A 119 -2.27 -15.65 0.28
N ILE A 120 -2.81 -16.85 0.12
CA ILE A 120 -4.25 -17.09 0.08
C ILE A 120 -4.63 -17.56 1.48
N MET A 121 -5.59 -16.89 2.09
CA MET A 121 -6.15 -17.38 3.35
C MET A 121 -6.85 -18.73 3.12
N THR A 122 -6.57 -19.67 4.00
CA THR A 122 -7.29 -20.93 4.06
C THR A 122 -8.68 -20.72 4.68
N ASP A 123 -9.62 -21.64 4.41
CA ASP A 123 -10.96 -21.58 4.98
C ASP A 123 -10.94 -21.55 6.52
N SER A 124 -9.96 -22.23 7.14
CA SER A 124 -9.76 -22.21 8.59
C SER A 124 -9.31 -20.84 9.11
N GLU A 125 -8.47 -20.13 8.36
CA GLU A 125 -8.05 -18.76 8.71
C GLU A 125 -9.19 -17.76 8.50
N LEU A 126 -9.96 -17.94 7.42
CA LEU A 126 -11.13 -17.10 7.13
C LEU A 126 -12.17 -17.19 8.25
N THR A 127 -12.40 -18.39 8.80
CA THR A 127 -13.35 -18.60 9.89
C THR A 127 -12.93 -17.90 11.19
N LYS A 128 -11.64 -17.58 11.38
CA LYS A 128 -11.13 -16.89 12.59
C LYS A 128 -11.25 -15.37 12.51
N VAL A 129 -11.44 -14.82 11.30
CA VAL A 129 -11.60 -13.38 11.06
C VAL A 129 -13.05 -12.97 10.84
N GLY A 130 -13.99 -13.93 10.96
CA GLY A 130 -15.44 -13.75 10.92
C GLY A 130 -16.08 -13.84 12.29
#